data_AF-I4M8X3-F1
#
_entry.id   AF-I4M8X3-F1
#
_cell.length_a   1.000
_cell.length_b   1.000
_cell.length_c   1.000
_cell.angle_alpha   90.00
_cell.angle_beta   90.00
_cell.angle_gamma   90.00
#
_symmetry.space_group_name_H-M   'P 1'
#
loop_
_entity.id
_entity.type
_entity.pdbx_description
1 polymer ?
#
loop_
_entity_poly.entity_id
_entity_poly.type
_entity_poly.pdbx_seq_one_letter_code
_entity_poly.pdbx_strand_id
1 'polypeptide(L)'
;MIAANTSIISMVSNAEQEHTCIRPVTNAQKQYLKKRVKKGTFVRTFRNLYSQTDYWQRLYTSERIRHVALSLMEIYPEWKFTVTSGAALLGYDVVEDYDALFVGSKYDSQNTNLQTLPTQIYIRSKTNKSTHDNPQLHRIRAIGTEQDGTSDDVRIVQPSRKYDGRLITLPHLSDRVSYEIRSHVVDKSTLLFDAANSLSFRAALPIFDSAARDNVNFNKVLEICGRRYCGRRYCWRDGVGVGVGDAGSVGSVGLGGVAGFGSNADPIFRLRRLCFFKNGLSENGGESFARGTMIDLGFMVPELQHEFVAPNSRVKYRCDFLWRVSGGGLIVGELDGYDKYFVDSTNSTHANINFNSSSDTQMLRNSYNQAAINRNIDRQAERESVLFRECGVSKIVRFNFADVVGVKNLERKLVEAGVPQIMRVG
;
A
#
# COMPACT_ATOMS: atom_id res chain seq x y z
N MET A 1 -14.59 -28.63 33.12
CA MET A 1 -14.96 -27.43 32.32
C MET A 1 -14.04 -26.22 32.56
N ILE A 2 -13.48 -26.04 33.77
CA ILE A 2 -12.62 -24.89 34.10
C ILE A 2 -11.29 -24.91 33.31
N ALA A 3 -10.56 -26.03 33.29
CA ALA A 3 -9.27 -26.14 32.57
C ALA A 3 -9.36 -25.93 31.05
N ALA A 4 -10.45 -26.40 30.41
CA ALA A 4 -10.69 -26.18 28.98
C ALA A 4 -10.97 -24.71 28.67
N ASN A 5 -11.57 -23.96 29.61
CA ASN A 5 -11.84 -22.54 29.46
C ASN A 5 -10.55 -21.71 29.61
N THR A 6 -9.69 -22.06 30.58
CA THR A 6 -8.38 -21.43 30.76
C THR A 6 -7.46 -21.62 29.55
N SER A 7 -7.42 -22.82 28.96
CA SER A 7 -6.62 -23.10 27.76
C SER A 7 -7.07 -22.32 26.52
N ILE A 8 -8.37 -21.99 26.42
CA ILE A 8 -8.90 -21.21 25.30
C ILE A 8 -8.60 -19.73 25.49
N ILE A 9 -8.73 -19.21 26.71
CA ILE A 9 -8.41 -17.81 27.02
C ILE A 9 -6.92 -17.53 26.78
N SER A 10 -6.03 -18.42 27.22
CA SER A 10 -4.58 -18.27 26.95
C SER A 10 -4.26 -18.36 25.47
N MET A 11 -4.89 -19.28 24.73
CA MET A 11 -4.71 -19.39 23.28
C MET A 11 -5.09 -18.10 22.54
N VAL A 12 -6.19 -17.45 22.95
CA VAL A 12 -6.65 -16.19 22.37
C VAL A 12 -5.68 -15.05 22.71
N SER A 13 -5.32 -14.91 23.99
CA SER A 13 -4.40 -13.86 24.45
C SER A 13 -3.03 -13.98 23.79
N ASN A 14 -2.49 -15.19 23.68
CA ASN A 14 -1.19 -15.42 23.05
C ASN A 14 -1.22 -15.07 21.55
N ALA A 15 -2.29 -15.45 20.83
CA ALA A 15 -2.40 -15.14 19.41
C ALA A 15 -2.39 -13.62 19.14
N GLU A 16 -3.11 -12.85 19.97
CA GLU A 16 -3.16 -11.39 19.85
C GLU A 16 -1.83 -10.72 20.23
N GLN A 17 -1.14 -11.22 21.26
CA GLN A 17 0.18 -10.72 21.68
C GLN A 17 1.27 -11.02 20.65
N GLU A 18 1.24 -12.21 20.05
CA GLU A 18 2.22 -12.61 19.02
C GLU A 18 1.85 -12.10 17.61
N HIS A 19 0.75 -11.36 17.48
CA HIS A 19 0.23 -10.88 16.20
C HIS A 19 0.02 -12.01 15.17
N THR A 20 -0.52 -13.14 15.61
CA THR A 20 -0.83 -14.32 14.80
C THR A 20 -2.31 -14.68 14.84
N CYS A 21 -2.75 -15.52 13.91
CA CYS A 21 -4.08 -16.12 13.99
C CYS A 21 -4.10 -17.32 14.95
N ILE A 22 -5.27 -17.56 15.53
CA ILE A 22 -5.53 -18.72 16.38
C ILE A 22 -5.54 -19.99 15.52
N ARG A 23 -4.64 -20.93 15.86
CA ARG A 23 -4.56 -22.25 15.27
C ARG A 23 -5.03 -23.32 16.26
N PRO A 24 -6.21 -23.94 16.06
CA PRO A 24 -6.67 -25.01 16.93
C PRO A 24 -5.90 -26.31 16.69
N VAL A 25 -5.27 -26.82 17.74
CA VAL A 25 -4.47 -28.06 17.71
C VAL A 25 -5.36 -29.28 17.96
N THR A 26 -6.29 -29.20 18.92
CA THR A 26 -7.15 -30.32 19.31
C THR A 26 -8.52 -30.30 18.62
N ASN A 27 -9.17 -31.47 18.53
CA ASN A 27 -10.53 -31.56 18.00
C ASN A 27 -11.55 -30.76 18.85
N ALA A 28 -11.34 -30.70 20.17
CA ALA A 28 -12.17 -29.89 21.07
C ALA A 28 -12.08 -28.39 20.73
N GLN A 29 -10.86 -27.87 20.53
CA GLN A 29 -10.64 -26.48 20.10
C GLN A 29 -11.26 -26.20 18.72
N LYS A 30 -11.11 -27.13 17.76
CA LYS A 30 -11.73 -27.01 16.43
C LYS A 30 -13.25 -26.91 16.52
N GLN A 31 -13.90 -27.76 17.32
CA GLN A 31 -15.36 -27.73 17.50
C GLN A 31 -15.83 -26.47 18.25
N TYR A 32 -15.08 -26.04 19.26
CA TYR A 32 -15.34 -24.80 19.98
C TYR A 32 -15.34 -23.58 19.04
N LEU A 33 -14.27 -23.41 18.26
CA LEU A 33 -14.15 -22.28 17.31
C LEU A 33 -15.22 -22.36 16.22
N LYS A 34 -15.51 -23.54 15.66
CA LYS A 34 -16.63 -23.71 14.71
C LYS A 34 -17.97 -23.25 15.29
N LYS A 35 -18.28 -23.59 16.54
CA LYS A 35 -19.50 -23.15 17.23
C LYS A 35 -19.52 -21.64 17.45
N ARG A 36 -18.38 -21.04 17.79
CA ARG A 36 -18.22 -19.60 18.03
C ARG A 36 -18.25 -18.76 16.75
N VAL A 37 -17.75 -19.29 15.64
CA VAL A 37 -17.90 -18.67 14.31
C VAL A 37 -19.37 -18.58 13.91
N LYS A 38 -20.15 -19.66 14.12
CA LYS A 38 -21.61 -19.62 13.90
C LYS A 38 -22.34 -18.59 14.76
N LYS A 39 -21.78 -18.25 15.93
CA LYS A 39 -22.31 -17.21 16.83
C LYS A 39 -21.81 -15.80 16.51
N GLY A 40 -20.91 -15.63 15.53
CA GLY A 40 -20.34 -14.33 15.16
C GLY A 40 -19.25 -13.78 16.08
N THR A 41 -18.93 -14.45 17.20
CA THR A 41 -17.89 -13.99 18.15
C THR A 41 -16.46 -14.21 17.64
N PHE A 42 -16.29 -15.12 16.68
CA PHE A 42 -15.03 -15.39 16.00
C PHE A 42 -15.25 -15.36 14.50
N VAL A 43 -14.19 -15.05 13.77
CA VAL A 43 -14.15 -15.14 12.31
C VAL A 43 -13.11 -16.18 11.90
N ARG A 44 -13.39 -16.92 10.82
CA ARG A 44 -12.38 -17.74 10.17
C ARG A 44 -11.60 -16.83 9.21
N THR A 45 -10.34 -16.56 9.51
CA THR A 45 -9.48 -15.64 8.74
C THR A 45 -8.87 -16.31 7.52
N PHE A 46 -8.51 -17.58 7.65
CA PHE A 46 -8.01 -18.45 6.59
C PHE A 46 -8.39 -19.91 6.91
N ARG A 47 -8.19 -20.84 5.98
CA ARG A 47 -8.47 -22.27 6.24
C ARG A 47 -7.70 -22.73 7.49
N ASN A 48 -8.45 -23.17 8.50
CA ASN A 48 -7.97 -23.60 9.82
C ASN A 48 -7.34 -22.51 10.72
N LEU A 49 -7.48 -21.23 10.36
CA LEU A 49 -7.04 -20.09 11.17
C LEU A 49 -8.25 -19.23 11.57
N TYR A 50 -8.22 -18.70 12.79
CA TYR A 50 -9.33 -17.96 13.37
C TYR A 50 -8.84 -16.71 14.10
N SER A 51 -9.73 -15.75 14.32
CA SER A 51 -9.49 -14.59 15.18
C SER A 51 -10.79 -14.16 15.86
N GLN A 52 -10.69 -13.41 16.96
CA GLN A 52 -11.86 -12.76 17.54
C GLN A 52 -12.41 -11.72 16.55
N THR A 53 -13.73 -11.69 16.35
CA THR A 53 -14.35 -10.83 15.34
C THR A 53 -14.04 -9.35 15.58
N ASP A 54 -14.22 -8.89 16.81
CA ASP A 54 -14.03 -7.48 17.18
C ASP A 54 -12.58 -7.04 17.03
N TYR A 55 -11.63 -7.90 17.42
CA TYR A 55 -10.20 -7.65 17.23
C TYR A 55 -9.86 -7.57 15.73
N TRP A 56 -10.28 -8.57 14.97
CA TRP A 56 -10.00 -8.66 13.54
C TRP A 56 -10.50 -7.47 12.73
N GLN A 57 -11.71 -7.01 13.04
CA GLN A 57 -12.33 -5.86 12.36
C GLN A 57 -11.57 -4.56 12.57
N ARG A 58 -10.89 -4.41 13.71
CA ARG A 58 -10.09 -3.22 14.05
C ARG A 58 -8.71 -3.19 13.38
N LEU A 59 -8.17 -4.35 12.99
CA LEU A 59 -6.89 -4.42 12.30
C LEU A 59 -6.97 -3.76 10.91
N TYR A 60 -5.91 -3.05 10.53
CA TYR A 60 -5.68 -2.61 9.16
C TYR A 60 -5.38 -3.80 8.24
N THR A 61 -5.54 -3.59 6.94
CA THR A 61 -5.33 -4.63 5.92
C THR A 61 -3.94 -5.27 6.02
N SER A 62 -2.89 -4.47 6.15
CA SER A 62 -1.50 -4.95 6.31
C SER A 62 -1.35 -5.83 7.56
N GLU A 63 -1.94 -5.43 8.68
CA GLU A 63 -1.90 -6.19 9.93
C GLU A 63 -2.66 -7.52 9.78
N ARG A 64 -3.85 -7.53 9.18
CA ARG A 64 -4.59 -8.78 8.91
C ARG A 64 -3.79 -9.75 8.04
N ILE A 65 -3.19 -9.24 6.96
CA ILE A 65 -2.33 -10.03 6.07
C ILE A 65 -1.16 -10.61 6.88
N ARG A 66 -0.50 -9.79 7.70
CA ARG A 66 0.62 -10.22 8.56
C ARG A 66 0.22 -11.31 9.54
N HIS A 67 -0.94 -11.19 10.20
CA HIS A 67 -1.45 -12.21 11.14
C HIS A 67 -1.64 -13.57 10.46
N VAL A 68 -2.18 -13.57 9.24
CA VAL A 68 -2.37 -14.82 8.49
C VAL A 68 -1.02 -15.36 8.00
N ALA A 69 -0.17 -14.50 7.44
CA ALA A 69 1.11 -14.90 6.88
C ALA A 69 2.05 -15.48 7.95
N LEU A 70 2.19 -14.83 9.12
CA LEU A 70 2.99 -15.34 10.23
C LEU A 70 2.51 -16.71 10.71
N SER A 71 1.19 -16.92 10.86
CA SER A 71 0.64 -18.23 11.20
C SER A 71 0.88 -19.30 10.12
N LEU A 72 0.93 -18.90 8.85
CA LEU A 72 1.18 -19.83 7.74
C LEU A 72 2.66 -20.19 7.60
N MET A 73 3.58 -19.31 7.99
CA MET A 73 5.03 -19.60 7.99
C MET A 73 5.35 -20.81 8.87
N GLU A 74 4.73 -20.92 10.05
CA GLU A 74 4.91 -22.09 10.93
C GLU A 74 4.35 -23.38 10.32
N ILE A 75 3.29 -23.28 9.52
CA ILE A 75 2.62 -24.46 8.92
C ILE A 75 3.37 -24.88 7.65
N TYR A 76 3.91 -23.92 6.90
CA TYR A 76 4.53 -24.12 5.61
C TYR A 76 5.89 -23.41 5.52
N PRO A 77 6.96 -23.97 6.12
CA PRO A 77 8.27 -23.33 6.16
C PRO A 77 8.88 -23.03 4.78
N GLU A 78 8.52 -23.81 3.76
CA GLU A 78 9.04 -23.63 2.41
C GLU A 78 8.35 -22.52 1.61
N TRP A 79 7.27 -21.93 2.14
CA TRP A 79 6.53 -20.90 1.40
C TRP A 79 7.31 -19.59 1.35
N LYS A 80 7.34 -18.99 0.15
CA LYS A 80 7.88 -17.66 -0.11
C LYS A 80 6.73 -16.70 -0.41
N PHE A 81 6.43 -15.80 0.51
CA PHE A 81 5.38 -14.79 0.39
C PHE A 81 5.79 -13.68 -0.59
N THR A 82 4.85 -13.18 -1.37
CA THR A 82 5.05 -12.14 -2.39
C THR A 82 3.85 -11.17 -2.44
N VAL A 83 3.85 -10.19 -3.34
CA VAL A 83 2.79 -9.18 -3.53
C VAL A 83 2.45 -8.51 -2.18
N THR A 84 1.17 -8.43 -1.81
CA THR A 84 0.70 -7.80 -0.57
C THR A 84 1.14 -8.58 0.67
N SER A 85 1.26 -9.91 0.59
CA SER A 85 1.71 -10.74 1.71
C SER A 85 3.17 -10.52 2.04
N GLY A 86 4.03 -10.50 1.03
CA GLY A 86 5.45 -10.16 1.19
C GLY A 86 5.64 -8.72 1.66
N ALA A 87 4.90 -7.78 1.05
CA ALA A 87 4.98 -6.36 1.40
C ALA A 87 4.61 -6.11 2.87
N ALA A 88 3.50 -6.69 3.35
CA ALA A 88 3.07 -6.56 4.75
C ALA A 88 4.08 -7.17 5.75
N LEU A 89 4.72 -8.28 5.41
CA LEU A 89 5.78 -8.89 6.23
C LEU A 89 7.03 -8.00 6.32
N LEU A 90 7.39 -7.32 5.23
CA LEU A 90 8.50 -6.35 5.19
C LEU A 90 8.16 -5.00 5.85
N GLY A 91 6.90 -4.80 6.26
CA GLY A 91 6.43 -3.54 6.84
C GLY A 91 6.15 -2.44 5.81
N TYR A 92 5.91 -2.80 4.55
CA TYR A 92 5.47 -1.86 3.52
C TYR A 92 3.97 -1.58 3.65
N ASP A 93 3.56 -0.42 3.17
CA ASP A 93 2.15 -0.06 3.08
C ASP A 93 1.44 -0.93 2.07
N VAL A 94 0.28 -1.44 2.47
CA VAL A 94 -0.58 -2.30 1.66
C VAL A 94 -2.00 -1.78 1.76
N VAL A 95 -2.65 -1.65 0.62
CA VAL A 95 -4.06 -1.29 0.50
C VAL A 95 -4.79 -2.44 -0.21
N GLU A 96 -6.05 -2.67 0.14
CA GLU A 96 -6.89 -3.64 -0.57
C GLU A 96 -7.01 -3.26 -2.05
N ASP A 97 -6.99 -4.24 -2.94
CA ASP A 97 -7.25 -4.01 -4.35
C ASP A 97 -8.77 -3.93 -4.58
N TYR A 98 -9.32 -2.76 -4.29
CA TYR A 98 -10.74 -2.48 -4.45
C TYR A 98 -11.21 -2.70 -5.89
N ASP A 99 -10.35 -2.51 -6.91
CA ASP A 99 -10.75 -2.76 -8.30
C ASP A 99 -10.99 -4.25 -8.55
N ALA A 100 -10.10 -5.11 -8.06
CA ALA A 100 -10.25 -6.56 -8.18
C ALA A 100 -11.47 -7.10 -7.42
N LEU A 101 -11.80 -6.48 -6.28
CA LEU A 101 -12.93 -6.87 -5.43
C LEU A 101 -14.29 -6.48 -6.02
N PHE A 102 -14.34 -5.42 -6.83
CA PHE A 102 -15.58 -4.88 -7.40
C PHE A 102 -15.79 -5.21 -8.88
N VAL A 103 -14.96 -6.06 -9.50
CA VAL A 103 -15.23 -6.59 -10.85
C VAL A 103 -16.55 -7.37 -10.84
N GLY A 104 -17.63 -6.73 -11.30
CA GLY A 104 -18.96 -7.32 -11.46
C GLY A 104 -20.05 -6.83 -10.51
N SER A 105 -19.78 -5.89 -9.58
CA SER A 105 -20.80 -5.30 -8.70
C SER A 105 -20.72 -3.78 -8.64
N LYS A 106 -21.87 -3.10 -8.67
CA LYS A 106 -21.94 -1.65 -8.47
C LYS A 106 -21.52 -1.33 -7.04
N TYR A 107 -20.59 -0.39 -6.86
CA TYR A 107 -20.21 0.13 -5.55
C TYR A 107 -21.45 0.78 -4.89
N ASP A 108 -21.99 0.12 -3.85
CA ASP A 108 -22.99 0.70 -2.96
C ASP A 108 -22.31 1.02 -1.63
N SER A 109 -21.97 2.31 -1.46
CA SER A 109 -21.25 2.82 -0.29
C SER A 109 -21.99 2.61 1.04
N GLN A 110 -23.27 2.22 1.01
CA GLN A 110 -24.10 2.07 2.20
C GLN A 110 -24.14 0.65 2.78
N ASN A 111 -23.76 -0.40 2.04
CA ASN A 111 -24.02 -1.79 2.47
C ASN A 111 -22.81 -2.74 2.52
N THR A 112 -21.68 -2.42 1.89
CA THR A 112 -20.48 -3.28 1.95
C THR A 112 -19.59 -2.93 3.13
N ASN A 113 -19.64 -3.76 4.19
CA ASN A 113 -18.66 -3.66 5.27
C ASN A 113 -17.29 -4.15 4.77
N LEU A 114 -16.44 -3.21 4.33
CA LEU A 114 -15.08 -3.44 3.81
C LEU A 114 -14.19 -4.24 4.80
N GLN A 115 -14.54 -4.27 6.10
CA GLN A 115 -13.81 -5.03 7.12
C GLN A 115 -14.10 -6.54 7.09
N THR A 116 -15.02 -7.01 6.24
CA THR A 116 -15.40 -8.43 6.09
C THR A 116 -14.77 -9.12 4.87
N LEU A 117 -13.99 -8.39 4.09
CA LEU A 117 -13.35 -8.92 2.89
C LEU A 117 -12.34 -10.03 3.23
N PRO A 118 -12.33 -11.14 2.46
CA PRO A 118 -11.41 -12.24 2.71
C PRO A 118 -9.97 -11.80 2.41
N THR A 119 -9.09 -11.96 3.40
CA THR A 119 -7.67 -11.63 3.27
C THR A 119 -7.01 -12.53 2.23
N GLN A 120 -6.48 -11.92 1.17
CA GLN A 120 -5.79 -12.62 0.09
C GLN A 120 -4.32 -12.85 0.45
N ILE A 121 -3.84 -14.07 0.26
CA ILE A 121 -2.46 -14.48 0.55
C ILE A 121 -1.76 -14.87 -0.73
N TYR A 122 -0.63 -14.24 -1.02
CA TYR A 122 0.16 -14.44 -2.22
C TYR A 122 1.48 -15.13 -1.90
N ILE A 123 1.76 -16.21 -2.61
CA ILE A 123 3.02 -16.95 -2.50
C ILE A 123 3.59 -17.27 -3.87
N ARG A 124 4.92 -17.35 -3.96
CA ARG A 124 5.58 -18.06 -5.04
C ARG A 124 5.76 -19.53 -4.71
N SER A 125 5.46 -20.39 -5.66
CA SER A 125 5.60 -21.84 -5.49
C SER A 125 6.03 -22.53 -6.76
N LYS A 126 6.85 -23.59 -6.61
CA LYS A 126 7.20 -24.51 -7.70
C LYS A 126 6.02 -25.41 -8.09
N THR A 127 5.06 -25.59 -7.18
CA THR A 127 3.85 -26.36 -7.46
C THR A 127 2.83 -25.49 -8.20
N ASN A 128 2.15 -26.10 -9.17
CA ASN A 128 1.09 -25.42 -9.91
C ASN A 128 -0.13 -25.19 -9.01
N LYS A 129 -0.95 -24.19 -9.39
CA LYS A 129 -2.25 -23.93 -8.75
C LYS A 129 -3.12 -25.18 -8.79
N SER A 130 -3.72 -25.53 -7.64
CA SER A 130 -4.66 -26.64 -7.51
C SER A 130 -6.09 -26.12 -7.49
N THR A 131 -7.03 -26.86 -8.06
CA THR A 131 -8.48 -26.59 -7.92
C THR A 131 -8.96 -26.72 -6.47
N HIS A 132 -8.18 -27.38 -5.62
CA HIS A 132 -8.45 -27.57 -4.18
C HIS A 132 -7.73 -26.54 -3.30
N ASP A 133 -6.98 -25.60 -3.88
CA ASP A 133 -6.37 -24.52 -3.12
C ASP A 133 -7.44 -23.70 -2.40
N ASN A 134 -7.05 -23.14 -1.25
CA ASN A 134 -7.91 -22.17 -0.57
C ASN A 134 -8.21 -21.02 -1.55
N PRO A 135 -9.48 -20.59 -1.75
CA PRO A 135 -9.80 -19.45 -2.62
C PRO A 135 -9.08 -18.16 -2.23
N GLN A 136 -8.66 -18.00 -0.97
CA GLN A 136 -7.86 -16.88 -0.50
C GLN A 136 -6.36 -16.99 -0.86
N LEU A 137 -5.91 -18.13 -1.40
CA LEU A 137 -4.50 -18.39 -1.70
C LEU A 137 -4.24 -18.19 -3.20
N HIS A 138 -3.37 -17.23 -3.50
CA HIS A 138 -2.88 -16.95 -4.84
C HIS A 138 -1.46 -17.49 -4.98
N ARG A 139 -1.29 -18.48 -5.85
CA ARG A 139 0.01 -19.03 -6.20
C ARG A 139 0.52 -18.42 -7.49
N ILE A 140 1.65 -17.75 -7.41
CA ILE A 140 2.44 -17.31 -8.56
C ILE A 140 3.51 -18.38 -8.81
N ARG A 141 3.67 -18.80 -10.07
CA ARG A 141 4.61 -19.85 -10.43
C ARG A 141 6.05 -19.36 -10.25
N ALA A 142 6.84 -20.11 -9.48
CA ALA A 142 8.26 -19.85 -9.33
C ALA A 142 9.03 -20.24 -10.62
N ILE A 143 10.04 -19.46 -10.97
CA ILE A 143 10.92 -19.68 -12.13
C ILE A 143 12.24 -20.37 -11.75
N GLY A 144 12.59 -20.39 -10.47
CA GLY A 144 13.76 -21.07 -9.91
C GLY A 144 15.01 -20.20 -9.76
N THR A 145 14.97 -18.93 -10.19
CA THR A 145 16.10 -17.98 -10.09
C THR A 145 15.86 -16.85 -9.09
N GLU A 146 14.71 -16.87 -8.42
CA GLU A 146 14.37 -15.93 -7.36
C GLU A 146 15.24 -16.16 -6.14
N GLN A 147 15.54 -15.08 -5.43
CA GLN A 147 16.16 -15.13 -4.12
C GLN A 147 15.08 -14.86 -3.06
N ASP A 148 15.46 -14.84 -1.79
CA ASP A 148 14.55 -14.43 -0.71
C ASP A 148 14.79 -12.98 -0.29
N GLY A 149 13.95 -12.50 0.63
CA GLY A 149 13.94 -11.13 1.13
C GLY A 149 15.19 -10.75 1.94
N THR A 150 16.13 -11.66 2.14
CA THR A 150 17.45 -11.38 2.73
C THR A 150 18.48 -10.91 1.70
N SER A 151 18.16 -10.99 0.40
CA SER A 151 19.03 -10.53 -0.68
C SER A 151 19.33 -9.03 -0.63
N ASP A 152 20.57 -8.68 -0.97
CA ASP A 152 21.08 -7.31 -1.09
C ASP A 152 21.16 -6.81 -2.55
N ASP A 153 20.57 -7.56 -3.50
CA ASP A 153 20.68 -7.33 -4.94
C ASP A 153 20.32 -5.90 -5.37
N VAL A 154 19.27 -5.34 -4.78
CA VAL A 154 18.72 -4.02 -5.12
C VAL A 154 19.16 -2.89 -4.19
N ARG A 155 20.23 -3.04 -3.40
CA ARG A 155 20.72 -1.93 -2.57
C ARG A 155 21.32 -0.79 -3.41
N ILE A 156 21.08 0.44 -2.94
CA ILE A 156 21.74 1.64 -3.44
C ILE A 156 23.15 1.72 -2.83
N VAL A 157 24.14 1.93 -3.69
CA VAL A 157 25.53 2.18 -3.33
C VAL A 157 25.86 3.60 -3.78
N GLN A 158 26.37 4.43 -2.87
CA GLN A 158 26.70 5.81 -3.18
C GLN A 158 27.94 6.30 -2.42
N PRO A 159 28.68 7.30 -2.94
CA PRO A 159 29.78 7.92 -2.21
C PRO A 159 29.28 8.58 -0.93
N SER A 160 29.96 8.31 0.19
CA SER A 160 29.64 8.99 1.45
C SER A 160 30.34 10.34 1.54
N ARG A 161 29.57 11.39 1.84
CA ARG A 161 30.12 12.69 2.22
C ARG A 161 30.86 12.65 3.57
N LYS A 162 30.54 11.69 4.43
CA LYS A 162 31.12 11.56 5.78
C LYS A 162 32.45 10.77 5.77
N TYR A 163 32.62 9.86 4.81
CA TYR A 163 33.78 8.97 4.72
C TYR A 163 34.62 9.26 3.48
N ASP A 164 34.89 10.54 3.22
CA ASP A 164 35.84 11.00 2.19
C ASP A 164 35.60 10.37 0.79
N GLY A 165 34.33 10.31 0.36
CA GLY A 165 33.96 9.75 -0.94
C GLY A 165 33.94 8.23 -1.02
N ARG A 166 34.26 7.50 0.06
CA ARG A 166 34.18 6.03 0.08
C ARG A 166 32.74 5.57 -0.17
N LEU A 167 32.60 4.56 -1.02
CA LEU A 167 31.30 3.98 -1.33
C LEU A 167 30.68 3.33 -0.09
N ILE A 168 29.44 3.70 0.21
CA ILE A 168 28.62 3.10 1.26
C ILE A 168 27.36 2.51 0.64
N THR A 169 26.91 1.41 1.23
CA THR A 169 25.63 0.79 0.89
C THR A 169 24.56 1.36 1.83
N LEU A 170 23.48 1.88 1.29
CA LEU A 170 22.40 2.40 2.11
C LEU A 170 21.61 1.25 2.78
N PRO A 171 21.25 1.39 4.06
CA PRO A 171 20.39 0.42 4.73
C PRO A 171 18.98 0.47 4.16
N HIS A 172 18.32 -0.66 4.20
CA HIS A 172 16.88 -0.76 3.97
C HIS A 172 16.19 -0.59 5.33
N LEU A 173 15.09 0.15 5.40
CA LEU A 173 14.18 0.16 6.54
C LEU A 173 13.70 -1.26 6.91
N SER A 174 13.50 -2.12 5.91
CA SER A 174 13.14 -3.52 6.08
C SER A 174 14.21 -4.37 6.75
N ASP A 175 15.44 -3.86 6.94
CA ASP A 175 16.48 -4.54 7.72
C ASP A 175 16.11 -4.66 9.22
N ARG A 176 15.13 -3.85 9.68
CA ARG A 176 14.54 -3.97 11.04
C ARG A 176 13.66 -5.20 11.21
N VAL A 177 13.22 -5.83 10.12
CA VAL A 177 12.44 -7.07 10.16
C VAL A 177 13.39 -8.24 10.39
N SER A 178 12.98 -9.17 11.26
CA SER A 178 13.80 -10.31 11.65
C SER A 178 14.25 -11.14 10.44
N TYR A 179 15.41 -11.78 10.56
CA TYR A 179 15.96 -12.61 9.50
C TYR A 179 14.99 -13.73 9.11
N GLU A 180 14.37 -14.36 10.11
CA GLU A 180 13.40 -15.43 9.95
C GLU A 180 12.26 -14.97 9.03
N ILE A 181 11.63 -13.84 9.35
CA ILE A 181 10.54 -13.30 8.53
C ILE A 181 11.02 -12.98 7.11
N ARG A 182 12.15 -12.29 6.96
CA ARG A 182 12.67 -11.91 5.64
C ARG A 182 13.00 -13.12 4.78
N SER A 183 13.48 -14.21 5.37
CA SER A 183 13.78 -15.46 4.66
C SER A 183 12.53 -16.12 4.07
N HIS A 184 11.33 -15.85 4.59
CA HIS A 184 10.06 -16.33 4.03
C HIS A 184 9.46 -15.39 2.99
N VAL A 185 10.07 -14.26 2.68
CA VAL A 185 9.61 -13.35 1.61
C VAL A 185 10.46 -13.58 0.37
N VAL A 186 9.91 -13.39 -0.83
CA VAL A 186 10.73 -13.35 -2.06
C VAL A 186 11.63 -12.11 -2.06
N ASP A 187 12.70 -12.12 -2.86
CA ASP A 187 13.55 -10.93 -3.02
C ASP A 187 12.74 -9.71 -3.51
N LYS A 188 13.20 -8.50 -3.15
CA LYS A 188 12.45 -7.27 -3.39
C LYS A 188 12.16 -7.03 -4.87
N SER A 189 13.06 -7.42 -5.78
CA SER A 189 12.82 -7.26 -7.22
C SER A 189 11.67 -8.15 -7.70
N THR A 190 11.63 -9.40 -7.24
CA THR A 190 10.54 -10.34 -7.49
C THR A 190 9.22 -9.86 -6.87
N LEU A 191 9.26 -9.37 -5.64
CA LEU A 191 8.08 -8.84 -4.94
C LEU A 191 7.43 -7.69 -5.72
N LEU A 192 8.24 -6.74 -6.18
CA LEU A 192 7.76 -5.59 -6.94
C LEU A 192 7.23 -5.98 -8.32
N PHE A 193 7.89 -6.93 -9.00
CA PHE A 193 7.40 -7.47 -10.26
C PHE A 193 6.05 -8.18 -10.12
N ASP A 194 5.91 -9.02 -9.09
CA ASP A 194 4.66 -9.72 -8.81
C ASP A 194 3.54 -8.74 -8.45
N ALA A 195 3.83 -7.73 -7.62
CA ALA A 195 2.86 -6.70 -7.25
C ALA A 195 2.36 -5.93 -8.47
N ALA A 196 3.28 -5.50 -9.36
CA ALA A 196 2.93 -4.79 -10.59
C ALA A 196 2.03 -5.59 -11.55
N ASN A 197 2.11 -6.91 -11.50
CA ASN A 197 1.38 -7.80 -12.40
C ASN A 197 0.16 -8.48 -11.77
N SER A 198 -0.01 -8.38 -10.45
CA SER A 198 -1.12 -9.00 -9.72
C SER A 198 -2.15 -8.02 -9.17
N LEU A 199 -1.80 -6.73 -9.10
CA LEU A 199 -2.66 -5.69 -8.52
C LEU A 199 -3.02 -4.62 -9.57
N SER A 200 -4.10 -3.88 -9.34
CA SER A 200 -4.36 -2.60 -10.01
C SER A 200 -3.22 -1.60 -9.77
N PHE A 201 -3.04 -0.64 -10.68
CA PHE A 201 -1.96 0.34 -10.57
C PHE A 201 -2.02 1.11 -9.25
N ARG A 202 -3.20 1.64 -8.91
CA ARG A 202 -3.43 2.36 -7.65
C ARG A 202 -3.21 1.49 -6.40
N ALA A 203 -3.53 0.19 -6.42
CA ALA A 203 -3.27 -0.71 -5.28
C ALA A 203 -1.80 -1.14 -5.16
N ALA A 204 -1.07 -1.20 -6.28
CA ALA A 204 0.36 -1.50 -6.28
C ALA A 204 1.22 -0.30 -5.83
N LEU A 205 0.81 0.94 -6.14
CA LEU A 205 1.61 2.14 -5.87
C LEU A 205 2.07 2.29 -4.41
N PRO A 206 1.25 2.03 -3.36
CA PRO A 206 1.69 2.02 -1.96
C PRO A 206 2.91 1.14 -1.67
N ILE A 207 3.00 -0.03 -2.31
CA ILE A 207 4.13 -0.96 -2.16
C ILE A 207 5.40 -0.35 -2.79
N PHE A 208 5.26 0.32 -3.93
CA PHE A 208 6.37 0.97 -4.63
C PHE A 208 6.86 2.23 -3.91
N ASP A 209 5.95 3.04 -3.37
CA ASP A 209 6.28 4.21 -2.56
C ASP A 209 6.99 3.76 -1.26
N SER A 210 6.53 2.67 -0.64
CA SER A 210 7.22 2.04 0.50
C SER A 210 8.62 1.53 0.15
N ALA A 211 8.77 0.84 -1.00
CA ALA A 211 10.07 0.40 -1.48
C ALA A 211 11.03 1.57 -1.80
N ALA A 212 10.49 2.71 -2.24
CA ALA A 212 11.28 3.94 -2.41
C ALA A 212 11.78 4.48 -1.07
N ARG A 213 10.93 4.52 -0.04
CA ARG A 213 11.34 4.84 1.34
C ARG A 213 12.35 3.85 1.89
N ASP A 214 12.26 2.60 1.47
CA ASP A 214 13.17 1.52 1.81
C ASP A 214 14.50 1.54 1.06
N ASN A 215 14.83 2.63 0.34
CA ASN A 215 16.07 2.79 -0.44
C ASN A 215 16.30 1.71 -1.51
N VAL A 216 15.23 1.16 -2.11
CA VAL A 216 15.36 0.18 -3.20
C VAL A 216 15.88 0.84 -4.48
N ASN A 217 16.86 0.20 -5.13
CA ASN A 217 17.36 0.60 -6.44
C ASN A 217 16.49 0.05 -7.57
N PHE A 218 15.57 0.87 -8.06
CA PHE A 218 14.62 0.46 -9.09
C PHE A 218 15.22 0.23 -10.48
N ASN A 219 16.40 0.79 -10.78
CA ASN A 219 17.09 0.48 -12.03
C ASN A 219 17.58 -0.97 -12.01
N LYS A 220 18.13 -1.42 -10.88
CA LYS A 220 18.47 -2.83 -10.68
C LYS A 220 17.24 -3.73 -10.68
N VAL A 221 16.13 -3.29 -10.08
CA VAL A 221 14.85 -4.03 -10.14
C VAL A 221 14.45 -4.27 -11.60
N LEU A 222 14.47 -3.24 -12.45
CA LEU A 222 14.14 -3.36 -13.87
C LEU A 222 15.13 -4.27 -14.63
N GLU A 223 16.43 -4.18 -14.35
CA GLU A 223 17.45 -5.05 -14.95
C GLU A 223 17.23 -6.52 -14.58
N ILE A 224 17.09 -6.81 -13.30
CA ILE A 224 16.88 -8.16 -12.76
C ILE A 224 15.59 -8.76 -13.32
N CYS A 225 14.49 -8.00 -13.26
CA CYS A 225 13.20 -8.46 -13.77
C CYS A 225 13.21 -8.65 -15.29
N GLY A 226 13.88 -7.76 -16.03
CA GLY A 226 14.08 -7.91 -17.47
C GLY A 226 14.80 -9.20 -17.82
N ARG A 227 15.88 -9.55 -17.09
CA ARG A 227 16.59 -10.82 -17.30
C ARG A 227 15.77 -12.05 -16.91
N ARG A 228 15.01 -11.96 -15.80
CA ARG A 228 14.24 -13.09 -15.25
C ARG A 228 12.95 -13.38 -16.02
N TYR A 229 12.23 -12.35 -16.46
CA TYR A 229 10.85 -12.48 -16.93
C TYR A 229 10.65 -12.06 -18.39
N CYS A 230 11.56 -11.28 -18.98
CA CYS A 230 11.53 -10.99 -20.41
C CYS A 230 12.46 -11.98 -21.14
N GLY A 231 11.90 -12.98 -21.82
CA GLY A 231 12.68 -13.80 -22.75
C GLY A 231 13.31 -12.97 -23.88
N ARG A 232 14.20 -13.58 -24.69
CA ARG A 232 14.95 -13.02 -25.86
C ARG A 232 14.15 -12.15 -26.87
N ARG A 233 12.84 -11.95 -26.72
CA ARG A 233 11.99 -11.08 -27.55
C ARG A 233 11.99 -9.60 -27.15
N TYR A 234 12.50 -9.23 -25.97
CA TYR A 234 12.47 -7.84 -25.49
C TYR A 234 13.86 -7.34 -25.08
N CYS A 235 14.88 -7.72 -25.85
CA CYS A 235 16.21 -7.15 -25.68
C CYS A 235 16.16 -5.62 -25.83
N TRP A 236 16.63 -4.95 -24.78
CA TRP A 236 17.04 -3.55 -24.74
C TRP A 236 17.59 -3.08 -26.08
N ARG A 237 16.85 -2.22 -26.78
CA ARG A 237 17.36 -1.40 -27.87
C ARG A 237 17.28 0.06 -27.47
N ASP A 238 18.04 0.42 -26.44
CA ASP A 238 18.42 1.80 -26.17
C ASP A 238 19.91 1.82 -25.87
N GLY A 239 20.69 1.58 -26.92
CA GLY A 239 22.08 2.00 -27.02
C GLY A 239 22.10 3.19 -27.96
N VAL A 240 22.37 4.38 -27.42
CA VAL A 240 22.63 5.60 -28.17
C VAL A 240 23.77 5.32 -29.15
N GLY A 241 23.43 5.27 -30.44
CA GLY A 241 24.37 5.25 -31.55
C GLY A 241 23.92 6.30 -32.54
N VAL A 242 24.64 7.42 -32.57
CA VAL A 242 24.49 8.45 -33.60
C VAL A 242 24.89 7.82 -34.94
N GLY A 243 23.91 7.60 -35.80
CA GLY A 243 24.09 7.07 -37.16
C GLY A 243 23.16 7.80 -38.10
N VAL A 244 23.75 8.54 -39.04
CA VAL A 244 23.09 9.37 -40.05
C VAL A 244 22.50 8.50 -41.17
N GLY A 245 21.32 8.91 -41.69
CA GLY A 245 20.69 8.43 -42.93
C GLY A 245 19.51 7.48 -42.71
N ASP A 246 18.41 7.51 -43.46
CA ASP A 246 17.98 8.34 -44.57
C ASP A 246 16.43 8.18 -44.71
N ALA A 247 15.81 9.02 -45.52
CA ALA A 247 14.38 9.23 -45.64
C ALA A 247 13.51 8.01 -46.02
N GLY A 248 12.25 8.05 -45.57
CA GLY A 248 11.10 7.59 -46.36
C GLY A 248 10.42 6.29 -45.91
N SER A 249 9.30 6.41 -45.20
CA SER A 249 8.02 5.79 -45.64
C SER A 249 6.88 6.24 -44.73
N VAL A 250 5.89 6.88 -45.35
CA VAL A 250 4.65 7.33 -44.75
C VAL A 250 3.68 6.15 -44.75
N GLY A 251 3.36 5.62 -43.58
CA GLY A 251 2.38 4.54 -43.39
C GLY A 251 1.29 4.99 -42.42
N SER A 252 0.12 5.33 -42.98
CA SER A 252 -1.12 5.70 -42.29
C SER A 252 -1.48 4.73 -41.17
N VAL A 253 -1.65 5.23 -39.94
CA VAL A 253 -2.31 4.50 -38.85
C VAL A 253 -3.71 5.09 -38.68
N GLY A 254 -4.69 4.35 -39.18
CA GLY A 254 -6.10 4.67 -39.05
C GLY A 254 -6.56 4.62 -37.60
N LEU A 255 -7.32 5.64 -37.22
CA LEU A 255 -8.17 5.68 -36.03
C LEU A 255 -9.23 4.57 -36.12
N GLY A 256 -9.26 3.69 -35.13
CA GLY A 256 -10.30 2.67 -35.02
C GLY A 256 -10.44 2.10 -33.62
N GLY A 257 -11.55 2.47 -32.96
CA GLY A 257 -12.32 1.56 -32.12
C GLY A 257 -11.91 1.39 -30.65
N VAL A 258 -12.74 1.95 -29.76
CA VAL A 258 -12.77 1.69 -28.32
C VAL A 258 -13.05 0.21 -28.04
N ALA A 259 -12.10 -0.49 -27.43
CA ALA A 259 -12.29 -1.82 -26.85
C ALA A 259 -11.35 -2.03 -25.65
N GLY A 260 -11.92 -2.06 -24.44
CA GLY A 260 -11.41 -2.70 -23.22
C GLY A 260 -9.94 -2.47 -22.81
N PHE A 261 -9.71 -1.64 -21.79
CA PHE A 261 -8.48 -1.66 -21.00
C PHE A 261 -8.35 -3.00 -20.27
N GLY A 262 -7.80 -4.01 -20.95
CA GLY A 262 -7.59 -5.34 -20.41
C GLY A 262 -6.65 -6.19 -21.27
N SER A 263 -5.50 -6.54 -20.68
CA SER A 263 -4.80 -7.82 -20.91
C SER A 263 -3.94 -8.05 -22.18
N ASN A 264 -3.11 -7.10 -22.61
CA ASN A 264 -1.94 -7.43 -23.46
C ASN A 264 -0.70 -6.54 -23.27
N ALA A 265 -0.68 -5.67 -22.25
CA ALA A 265 0.51 -4.90 -21.93
C ALA A 265 1.61 -5.83 -21.37
N ASP A 266 2.81 -5.73 -21.94
CA ASP A 266 4.01 -6.44 -21.52
C ASP A 266 4.16 -6.38 -19.97
N PRO A 267 4.35 -7.52 -19.27
CA PRO A 267 4.55 -7.54 -17.82
C PRO A 267 5.62 -6.55 -17.32
N ILE A 268 6.63 -6.24 -18.15
CA ILE A 268 7.65 -5.25 -17.82
C ILE A 268 7.13 -3.81 -17.93
N PHE A 269 6.15 -3.55 -18.79
CA PHE A 269 5.55 -2.23 -18.96
C PHE A 269 4.80 -1.81 -17.69
N ARG A 270 4.05 -2.73 -17.08
CA ARG A 270 3.37 -2.47 -15.80
C ARG A 270 4.37 -2.13 -14.69
N LEU A 271 5.47 -2.89 -14.60
CA LEU A 271 6.56 -2.61 -13.67
C LEU A 271 7.20 -1.24 -13.95
N ARG A 272 7.50 -0.91 -15.20
CA ARG A 272 8.07 0.39 -15.60
C ARG A 272 7.16 1.55 -15.23
N ARG A 273 5.85 1.43 -15.43
CA ARG A 273 4.87 2.45 -15.05
C ARG A 273 4.93 2.75 -13.55
N LEU A 274 4.94 1.72 -12.70
CA LEU A 274 5.06 1.88 -11.25
C LEU A 274 6.45 2.39 -10.83
N CYS A 275 7.52 1.92 -11.47
CA CYS A 275 8.88 2.44 -11.24
C CYS A 275 9.00 3.92 -11.62
N PHE A 276 8.25 4.41 -12.61
CA PHE A 276 8.22 5.81 -13.01
C PHE A 276 7.46 6.66 -12.00
N PHE A 277 6.29 6.18 -11.56
CA PHE A 277 5.42 6.91 -10.64
C PHE A 277 5.70 6.65 -9.17
N LYS A 278 6.67 5.83 -8.76
CA LYS A 278 6.98 5.72 -7.32
C LYS A 278 7.42 7.07 -6.73
N ASN A 279 7.09 7.34 -5.48
CA ASN A 279 7.59 8.47 -4.72
C ASN A 279 7.59 8.14 -3.22
N GLY A 280 8.77 8.11 -2.61
CA GLY A 280 8.91 7.82 -1.19
C GLY A 280 8.45 8.95 -0.26
N LEU A 281 7.96 10.07 -0.78
CA LEU A 281 7.47 11.18 0.03
C LEU A 281 6.04 10.99 0.56
N SER A 282 5.22 10.10 -0.03
CA SER A 282 3.94 9.73 0.61
C SER A 282 4.22 9.20 2.02
N GLU A 283 3.36 9.46 3.00
CA GLU A 283 3.60 9.05 4.39
C GLU A 283 2.88 7.75 4.76
N ASN A 284 1.82 7.42 4.04
CA ASN A 284 1.02 6.23 4.27
C ASN A 284 0.44 5.64 2.98
N GLY A 285 -0.13 4.45 3.10
CA GLY A 285 -0.75 3.74 1.98
C GLY A 285 -1.98 4.45 1.41
N GLY A 286 -2.72 5.19 2.24
CA GLY A 286 -3.89 5.97 1.81
C GLY A 286 -3.53 7.09 0.85
N GLU A 287 -2.48 7.85 1.16
CA GLU A 287 -1.96 8.91 0.29
C GLU A 287 -1.43 8.35 -1.03
N SER A 288 -0.66 7.26 -0.94
CA SER A 288 -0.11 6.57 -2.11
C SER A 288 -1.23 6.05 -3.02
N PHE A 289 -2.30 5.51 -2.44
CA PHE A 289 -3.48 5.02 -3.15
C PHE A 289 -4.32 6.16 -3.75
N ALA A 290 -4.49 7.27 -3.02
CA ALA A 290 -5.15 8.48 -3.51
C ALA A 290 -4.43 9.05 -4.73
N ARG A 291 -3.11 9.17 -4.64
CA ARG A 291 -2.25 9.57 -5.75
C ARG A 291 -2.32 8.61 -6.92
N GLY A 292 -2.31 7.30 -6.67
CA GLY A 292 -2.50 6.29 -7.70
C GLY A 292 -3.82 6.49 -8.45
N THR A 293 -4.90 6.77 -7.71
CA THR A 293 -6.22 7.06 -8.28
C THR A 293 -6.21 8.36 -9.11
N MET A 294 -5.56 9.43 -8.63
CA MET A 294 -5.40 10.69 -9.38
C MET A 294 -4.66 10.47 -10.71
N ILE A 295 -3.59 9.69 -10.69
CA ILE A 295 -2.78 9.35 -11.87
C ILE A 295 -3.58 8.49 -12.86
N ASP A 296 -4.30 7.47 -12.38
CA ASP A 296 -5.15 6.63 -13.22
C ASP A 296 -6.30 7.42 -13.86
N LEU A 297 -6.81 8.44 -13.18
CA LEU A 297 -7.80 9.39 -13.72
C LEU A 297 -7.19 10.43 -14.69
N GLY A 298 -5.87 10.41 -14.89
CA GLY A 298 -5.17 11.33 -15.79
C GLY A 298 -5.04 12.76 -15.26
N PHE A 299 -5.25 12.99 -13.96
CA PHE A 299 -4.95 14.28 -13.35
C PHE A 299 -3.44 14.53 -13.32
N MET A 300 -3.07 15.82 -13.30
CA MET A 300 -1.71 16.26 -13.08
C MET A 300 -1.16 15.63 -11.80
N VAL A 301 0.08 15.11 -11.86
CA VAL A 301 0.74 14.52 -10.69
C VAL A 301 1.02 15.63 -9.67
N PRO A 302 0.57 15.49 -8.41
CA PRO A 302 0.84 16.49 -7.37
C PRO A 302 2.29 16.44 -6.88
N GLU A 303 2.78 17.59 -6.40
CA GLU A 303 3.90 17.68 -5.46
C GLU A 303 3.43 17.13 -4.10
N LEU A 304 4.23 16.28 -3.46
CA LEU A 304 3.87 15.61 -2.21
C LEU A 304 4.48 16.28 -0.99
N GLN A 305 3.73 16.29 0.11
CA GLN A 305 4.23 16.70 1.44
C GLN A 305 4.89 18.09 1.43
N HIS A 306 4.33 19.03 0.66
CA HIS A 306 4.89 20.36 0.50
C HIS A 306 4.73 21.18 1.79
N GLU A 307 5.83 21.75 2.28
CA GLU A 307 5.86 22.66 3.43
C GLU A 307 5.74 24.12 2.98
N PHE A 308 4.64 24.76 3.39
CA PHE A 308 4.50 26.20 3.39
C PHE A 308 5.10 26.79 4.66
N VAL A 309 5.83 27.88 4.52
CA VAL A 309 6.29 28.70 5.66
C VAL A 309 5.44 29.96 5.68
N ALA A 310 4.57 30.08 6.69
CA ALA A 310 3.75 31.27 6.86
C ALA A 310 4.64 32.52 7.03
N PRO A 311 4.56 33.52 6.13
CA PRO A 311 5.41 34.71 6.17
C PRO A 311 5.43 35.42 7.52
N ASN A 312 4.27 35.56 8.16
CA ASN A 312 4.13 36.38 9.37
C ASN A 312 4.58 35.63 10.63
N SER A 313 4.05 34.42 10.82
CA SER A 313 4.29 33.62 12.03
C SER A 313 5.54 32.76 11.95
N ARG A 314 6.10 32.55 10.74
CA ARG A 314 7.17 31.59 10.43
C ARG A 314 6.82 30.14 10.77
N VAL A 315 5.56 29.87 11.10
CA VAL A 315 5.04 28.53 11.35
C VAL A 315 5.01 27.76 10.03
N LYS A 316 5.41 26.49 10.10
CA LYS A 316 5.37 25.57 8.96
C LYS A 316 4.04 24.84 8.91
N TYR A 317 3.41 24.85 7.75
CA TYR A 317 2.21 24.07 7.45
C TYR A 317 2.50 23.14 6.28
N ARG A 318 2.21 21.86 6.45
CA ARG A 318 2.45 20.86 5.40
C ARG A 318 1.13 20.36 4.85
N CYS A 319 1.07 20.17 3.53
CA CYS A 319 -0.07 19.59 2.84
C CYS A 319 0.30 18.27 2.16
N ASP A 320 -0.67 17.38 2.00
CA ASP A 320 -0.43 16.05 1.41
C ASP A 320 -0.13 16.16 -0.09
N PHE A 321 -0.94 16.97 -0.80
CA PHE A 321 -0.86 17.16 -2.24
C PHE A 321 -0.89 18.64 -2.61
N LEU A 322 -0.02 19.05 -3.53
CA LEU A 322 0.02 20.39 -4.09
C LEU A 322 0.03 20.35 -5.62
N TRP A 323 -0.88 21.10 -6.24
CA TRP A 323 -0.87 21.39 -7.66
C TRP A 323 -0.61 22.87 -7.91
N ARG A 324 0.30 23.15 -8.84
CA ARG A 324 0.58 24.50 -9.34
C ARG A 324 -0.07 24.64 -10.71
N VAL A 325 -1.12 25.45 -10.82
CA VAL A 325 -1.89 25.59 -12.06
C VAL A 325 -1.42 26.78 -12.89
N SER A 326 -1.59 26.68 -14.21
CA SER A 326 -1.29 27.77 -15.15
C SER A 326 -2.08 29.02 -14.78
N GLY A 327 -1.39 30.14 -14.54
CA GLY A 327 -1.97 31.38 -14.01
C GLY A 327 -1.58 31.70 -12.56
N GLY A 328 -0.73 30.88 -11.93
CA GLY A 328 -0.14 31.18 -10.62
C GLY A 328 -0.96 30.70 -9.41
N GLY A 329 -2.09 30.02 -9.65
CA GLY A 329 -2.91 29.43 -8.58
C GLY A 329 -2.25 28.21 -7.95
N LEU A 330 -2.39 28.08 -6.63
CA LEU A 330 -2.01 26.89 -5.87
C LEU A 330 -3.27 26.16 -5.40
N ILE A 331 -3.39 24.87 -5.71
CA ILE A 331 -4.48 24.01 -5.22
C ILE A 331 -3.86 22.99 -4.27
N VAL A 332 -4.38 22.93 -3.05
CA VAL A 332 -3.96 21.97 -2.03
C VAL A 332 -4.99 20.85 -1.93
N GLY A 333 -4.51 19.61 -1.83
CA GLY A 333 -5.31 18.43 -1.51
C GLY A 333 -4.93 17.86 -0.15
N GLU A 334 -5.94 17.48 0.63
CA GLU A 334 -5.77 16.89 1.96
C GLU A 334 -6.54 15.57 2.03
N LEU A 335 -5.83 14.49 2.37
CA LEU A 335 -6.45 13.21 2.68
C LEU A 335 -6.82 13.18 4.16
N ASP A 336 -8.10 13.37 4.46
CA ASP A 336 -8.55 13.41 5.85
C ASP A 336 -8.81 12.02 6.43
N GLY A 337 -8.06 11.71 7.50
CA GLY A 337 -8.38 10.66 8.46
C GLY A 337 -8.99 11.24 9.74
N TYR A 338 -9.92 10.53 10.36
CA TYR A 338 -10.60 10.98 11.59
C TYR A 338 -9.71 10.85 12.84
N ASP A 339 -8.74 9.94 12.84
CA ASP A 339 -8.01 9.57 14.05
C ASP A 339 -7.12 10.72 14.58
N LYS A 340 -6.66 11.62 13.70
CA LYS A 340 -5.87 12.81 14.10
C LYS A 340 -6.62 13.77 15.02
N TYR A 341 -7.96 13.80 14.97
CA TYR A 341 -8.76 14.70 15.81
C TYR A 341 -8.81 14.25 17.27
N PHE A 342 -8.56 12.96 17.54
CA PHE A 342 -8.54 12.41 18.90
C PHE A 342 -7.21 12.65 19.64
N VAL A 343 -6.19 13.20 18.96
CA VAL A 343 -4.91 13.50 19.59
C VAL A 343 -5.04 14.66 20.55
N ASP A 344 -5.08 14.34 21.84
CA ASP A 344 -4.89 15.32 22.90
C ASP A 344 -3.40 15.61 23.16
N SER A 345 -2.95 16.81 22.78
CA SER A 345 -1.56 17.25 22.96
C SER A 345 -1.13 17.39 24.43
N THR A 346 -2.08 17.42 25.38
CA THR A 346 -1.76 17.45 26.82
C THR A 346 -1.60 16.04 27.41
N ASN A 347 -1.95 14.99 26.66
CA ASN A 347 -1.79 13.62 27.09
C ASN A 347 -0.44 13.07 26.61
N SER A 348 0.43 12.71 27.55
CA SER A 348 1.76 12.16 27.23
C SER A 348 1.69 10.81 26.50
N THR A 349 0.62 10.03 26.66
CA THR A 349 0.45 8.77 25.91
C THR A 349 0.17 9.00 24.43
N HIS A 350 -0.17 10.23 24.05
CA HIS A 350 -0.34 10.62 22.65
C HIS A 350 0.95 11.18 22.03
N ALA A 351 2.08 11.13 22.74
CA ALA A 351 3.38 11.44 22.17
C ALA A 351 3.84 10.26 21.30
N ASN A 352 4.08 10.50 20.00
CA ASN A 352 4.54 9.51 19.01
C ASN A 352 3.49 8.48 18.55
N ILE A 353 2.25 8.90 18.34
CA ILE A 353 1.22 8.07 17.72
C ILE A 353 1.67 7.60 16.32
N ASN A 354 1.58 6.30 16.07
CA ASN A 354 1.61 5.75 14.73
C ASN A 354 0.18 5.60 14.18
N PHE A 355 -0.24 6.50 13.29
CA PHE A 355 -1.56 6.45 12.66
C PHE A 355 -1.78 5.24 11.74
N ASN A 356 -0.72 4.52 11.39
CA ASN A 356 -0.79 3.26 10.65
C ASN A 356 -0.88 2.02 11.58
N SER A 357 -1.03 2.22 12.90
CA SER A 357 -1.19 1.15 13.90
C SER A 357 -2.63 1.08 14.39
N SER A 358 -3.25 -0.10 14.31
CA SER A 358 -4.61 -0.29 14.83
C SER A 358 -4.65 -0.15 16.36
N SER A 359 -3.58 -0.54 17.07
CA SER A 359 -3.49 -0.41 18.52
C SER A 359 -3.50 1.05 18.95
N ASP A 360 -2.72 1.89 18.28
CA ASP A 360 -2.57 3.31 18.62
C ASP A 360 -3.86 4.06 18.29
N THR A 361 -4.45 3.74 17.14
CA THR A 361 -5.73 4.28 16.72
C THR A 361 -6.85 3.90 17.71
N GLN A 362 -6.85 2.67 18.20
CA GLN A 362 -7.81 2.24 19.21
C GLN A 362 -7.56 2.91 20.56
N MET A 363 -6.30 3.09 20.95
CA MET A 363 -5.94 3.84 22.16
C MET A 363 -6.46 5.27 22.10
N LEU A 364 -6.26 5.98 20.98
CA LEU A 364 -6.79 7.32 20.76
C LEU A 364 -8.31 7.39 20.89
N ARG A 365 -9.03 6.43 20.30
CA ARG A 365 -10.50 6.37 20.38
C ARG A 365 -11.00 6.10 21.80
N ASN A 366 -10.27 5.29 22.56
CA ASN A 366 -10.59 5.00 23.96
C ASN A 366 -10.28 6.19 24.88
N SER A 367 -9.28 7.00 24.54
CA SER A 367 -8.89 8.22 25.26
C SER A 367 -9.66 9.47 24.81
N TYR A 368 -10.96 9.29 24.50
CA TYR A 368 -11.83 10.34 23.97
C TYR A 368 -11.87 11.60 24.85
N ASN A 369 -11.56 12.75 24.25
CA ASN A 369 -11.67 14.06 24.91
C ASN A 369 -12.29 15.09 23.96
N GLN A 370 -13.54 15.49 24.24
CA GLN A 370 -14.28 16.45 23.42
C GLN A 370 -13.56 17.81 23.28
N ALA A 371 -12.95 18.30 24.35
CA ALA A 371 -12.25 19.58 24.33
C ALA A 371 -10.97 19.52 23.47
N ALA A 372 -10.30 18.37 23.41
CA ALA A 372 -9.16 18.15 22.51
C ALA A 372 -9.61 18.14 21.04
N ILE A 373 -10.70 17.43 20.74
CA ILE A 373 -11.27 17.36 19.40
C ILE A 373 -11.62 18.75 18.88
N ASN A 374 -12.35 19.54 19.68
CA ASN A 374 -12.73 20.90 19.28
C ASN A 374 -11.49 21.78 19.02
N ARG A 375 -10.48 21.74 19.90
CA ARG A 375 -9.21 22.45 19.69
C ARG A 375 -8.51 22.04 18.38
N ASN A 376 -8.55 20.76 18.03
CA ASN A 376 -7.91 20.26 16.81
C ASN A 376 -8.67 20.68 15.54
N ILE A 377 -10.00 20.75 15.61
CA ILE A 377 -10.84 21.32 14.54
C ILE A 377 -10.50 22.81 14.36
N ASP A 378 -10.43 23.57 15.45
CA ASP A 378 -10.11 25.01 15.41
C ASP A 378 -8.72 25.26 14.82
N ARG A 379 -7.71 24.48 15.24
CA ARG A 379 -6.35 24.54 14.68
C ARG A 379 -6.32 24.24 13.19
N GLN A 380 -7.13 23.29 12.74
CA GLN A 380 -7.21 22.94 11.34
C GLN A 380 -7.86 24.08 10.53
N ALA A 381 -8.92 24.72 11.05
CA ALA A 381 -9.55 25.87 10.41
C ALA A 381 -8.59 27.09 10.33
N GLU A 382 -7.84 27.36 11.40
CA GLU A 382 -6.84 28.43 11.41
C GLU A 382 -5.72 28.15 10.40
N ARG A 383 -5.22 26.92 10.34
CA ARG A 383 -4.23 26.49 9.33
C ARG A 383 -4.72 26.80 7.92
N GLU A 384 -5.96 26.45 7.57
CA GLU A 384 -6.50 26.73 6.24
C GLU A 384 -6.59 28.23 5.96
N SER A 385 -7.08 29.00 6.94
CA SER A 385 -7.15 30.46 6.85
C SER A 385 -5.78 31.08 6.58
N VAL A 386 -4.71 30.57 7.19
CA VAL A 386 -3.33 31.04 6.94
C VAL A 386 -2.86 30.63 5.54
N LEU A 387 -3.14 29.40 5.10
CA LEU A 387 -2.78 28.96 3.75
C LEU A 387 -3.39 29.85 2.66
N PHE A 388 -4.66 30.23 2.81
CA PHE A 388 -5.32 31.16 1.89
C PHE A 388 -4.73 32.57 1.96
N ARG A 389 -4.62 33.14 3.16
CA ARG A 389 -4.26 34.56 3.34
C ARG A 389 -2.78 34.86 3.12
N GLU A 390 -1.89 33.95 3.50
CA GLU A 390 -0.45 34.22 3.54
C GLU A 390 0.37 33.37 2.57
N CYS A 391 -0.11 32.18 2.17
CA CYS A 391 0.66 31.25 1.34
C CYS A 391 0.24 31.24 -0.14
N GLY A 392 -0.74 32.05 -0.53
CA GLY A 392 -1.23 32.13 -1.91
C GLY A 392 -2.00 30.88 -2.37
N VAL A 393 -2.48 30.06 -1.43
CA VAL A 393 -3.36 28.94 -1.75
C VAL A 393 -4.69 29.49 -2.28
N SER A 394 -5.08 29.04 -3.46
CA SER A 394 -6.30 29.49 -4.14
C SER A 394 -7.50 28.61 -3.81
N LYS A 395 -7.27 27.30 -3.60
CA LYS A 395 -8.30 26.32 -3.23
C LYS A 395 -7.70 25.20 -2.39
N ILE A 396 -8.51 24.68 -1.47
CA ILE A 396 -8.21 23.48 -0.68
C ILE A 396 -9.29 22.44 -0.97
N VAL A 397 -8.89 21.22 -1.29
CA VAL A 397 -9.78 20.10 -1.61
C VAL A 397 -9.59 19.02 -0.57
N ARG A 398 -10.64 18.76 0.20
CA ARG A 398 -10.65 17.67 1.18
C ARG A 398 -11.38 16.45 0.65
N PHE A 399 -10.74 15.31 0.79
CA PHE A 399 -11.33 14.03 0.49
C PHE A 399 -10.92 13.02 1.54
N ASN A 400 -11.82 12.09 1.83
CA ASN A 400 -11.54 10.97 2.73
C ASN A 400 -11.22 9.71 1.91
N PHE A 401 -10.86 8.64 2.60
CA PHE A 401 -10.53 7.38 1.94
C PHE A 401 -11.70 6.79 1.12
N ALA A 402 -12.96 7.01 1.55
CA ALA A 402 -14.12 6.53 0.80
C ALA A 402 -14.33 7.28 -0.53
N ASP A 403 -13.97 8.57 -0.60
CA ASP A 403 -13.94 9.32 -1.85
C ASP A 403 -12.90 8.75 -2.83
N VAL A 404 -11.75 8.33 -2.31
CA VAL A 404 -10.66 7.74 -3.10
C VAL A 404 -11.02 6.36 -3.64
N VAL A 405 -11.66 5.52 -2.82
CA VAL A 405 -12.18 4.22 -3.26
C VAL A 405 -13.28 4.43 -4.31
N GLY A 406 -14.21 5.35 -4.05
CA GLY A 406 -15.27 5.75 -4.96
C GLY A 406 -14.80 6.73 -6.02
N VAL A 407 -13.99 6.25 -6.98
CA VAL A 407 -13.28 7.02 -8.03
C VAL A 407 -14.03 8.25 -8.57
N LYS A 408 -15.33 8.13 -8.87
CA LYS A 408 -16.17 9.25 -9.38
C LYS A 408 -16.32 10.42 -8.40
N ASN A 409 -16.32 10.16 -7.09
CA ASN A 409 -16.40 11.19 -6.07
C ASN A 409 -15.11 12.00 -5.99
N LEU A 410 -13.95 11.34 -5.99
CA LEU A 410 -12.66 12.01 -6.05
C LEU A 410 -12.52 12.80 -7.36
N GLU A 411 -12.87 12.21 -8.50
CA GLU A 411 -12.85 12.88 -9.80
C GLU A 411 -13.66 14.18 -9.77
N ARG A 412 -14.93 14.12 -9.35
CA ARG A 412 -15.79 15.30 -9.24
C ARG A 412 -15.16 16.40 -8.38
N LYS A 413 -14.65 16.05 -7.19
CA LYS A 413 -14.00 17.01 -6.28
C LYS A 413 -12.78 17.69 -6.92
N LEU A 414 -11.94 16.93 -7.61
CA LEU A 414 -10.74 17.46 -8.28
C LEU A 414 -11.09 18.33 -9.49
N VAL A 415 -12.11 17.96 -10.28
CA VAL A 415 -12.63 18.79 -11.38
C VAL A 415 -13.21 20.11 -10.87
N GLU A 416 -14.06 20.08 -9.85
CA GLU A 416 -14.64 21.28 -9.22
C GLU A 416 -13.56 22.22 -8.65
N ALA A 417 -12.50 21.63 -8.12
CA ALA A 417 -11.33 22.37 -7.69
C ALA A 417 -10.53 22.99 -8.85
N GLY A 418 -10.66 22.47 -10.07
CA GLY A 418 -9.91 22.92 -11.23
C GLY A 418 -8.51 22.32 -11.32
N VAL A 419 -8.31 21.13 -10.73
CA VAL A 419 -7.07 20.37 -10.92
C VAL A 419 -6.98 19.93 -12.39
N PRO A 420 -5.90 20.25 -13.12
CA PRO A 420 -5.78 19.93 -14.53
C PRO A 420 -5.81 18.42 -14.79
N GLN A 421 -6.61 18.00 -15.76
CA GLN A 421 -6.59 16.64 -16.31
C GLN A 421 -5.72 16.64 -17.57
N ILE A 422 -4.53 16.04 -17.49
CA ILE A 422 -3.50 16.07 -18.53
C ILE A 422 -3.76 14.99 -19.59
N MET A 423 -4.37 13.87 -19.20
CA MET A 423 -4.77 12.80 -20.10
C MET A 423 -6.26 12.54 -19.90
N ARG A 424 -7.07 12.68 -20.96
CA ARG A 424 -8.43 12.16 -20.94
C ARG A 424 -8.37 10.65 -21.12
N VAL A 425 -8.71 9.92 -20.07
CA VAL A 425 -8.99 8.48 -20.17
C VAL A 425 -10.42 8.37 -20.73
N GLY A 426 -10.52 8.39 -22.06
CA GLY A 426 -11.77 8.26 -22.81
C GLY A 426 -12.02 6.85 -23.29
#